data_AF-A0A501QE55-F1
#
_entry.id   AF-A0A501QE55-F1
#
_cell.length_a   1.000
_cell.length_b   1.000
_cell.length_c   1.000
_cell.angle_alpha   90.00
_cell.angle_beta   90.00
_cell.angle_gamma   90.00
#
_symmetry.space_group_name_H-M   'P 1'
#
loop_
_entity.id
_entity.type
_entity.pdbx_description
1 polymer ?
#
loop_
_entity_poly.entity_id
_entity_poly.type
_entity_poly.pdbx_seq_one_letter_code
_entity_poly.pdbx_strand_id
1 'polypeptide(L)'
;MKNKTILIVGVVLFFFFTFLKRKMKYPVKGRITSKFGDRQHPITNEKSFHNGIDIAVPLYTQVLAPADGKVINIYENAQGGKQLVLEHADGVRTGYAHLSSYKVVRGQNIKVGQIVALSGNTGQSTGPNLHLTLTVKGKKVDPEKYFV
;
A
#
# COMPACT_ATOMS: atom_id res chain seq x y z
N MET A 1 18.55 12.09 56.21
CA MET A 1 17.75 11.33 55.22
C MET A 1 16.98 12.31 54.34
N LYS A 2 17.38 12.50 53.08
CA LYS A 2 16.61 13.28 52.08
C LYS A 2 16.36 12.36 50.88
N ASN A 3 15.13 11.89 50.75
CA ASN A 3 14.71 11.01 49.66
C ASN A 3 14.63 11.84 48.36
N LYS A 4 15.39 11.43 47.35
CA LYS A 4 15.28 11.94 45.98
C LYS A 4 14.17 11.15 45.28
N THR A 5 13.00 11.73 45.14
CA THR A 5 11.99 11.26 44.20
C THR A 5 12.43 11.69 42.80
N ILE A 6 12.99 10.76 42.02
CA ILE A 6 13.33 10.97 40.62
C ILE A 6 12.02 10.90 39.82
N LEU A 7 11.62 12.03 39.26
CA LEU A 7 10.44 12.19 38.41
C LEU A 7 10.72 11.59 37.02
N ILE A 8 10.46 10.29 36.83
CA ILE A 8 10.47 9.62 35.51
C ILE A 8 9.12 9.87 34.82
N VAL A 9 8.79 11.13 34.50
CA VAL A 9 7.54 11.47 33.78
C VAL A 9 7.82 11.95 32.34
N GLY A 10 9.07 12.28 32.00
CA GLY A 10 9.41 12.87 30.70
C GLY A 10 9.66 11.90 29.53
N VAL A 11 10.02 10.63 29.78
CA VAL A 11 10.50 9.74 28.70
C VAL A 11 9.39 8.90 28.06
N VAL A 12 8.30 8.62 28.79
CA VAL A 12 7.21 7.78 28.28
C VAL A 12 6.30 8.54 27.29
N LEU A 13 6.18 9.87 27.42
CA LEU A 13 5.33 10.67 26.53
C LEU A 13 5.97 10.95 25.15
N PHE A 14 7.30 10.86 25.04
CA PHE A 14 8.01 11.14 23.77
C PHE A 14 7.92 9.98 22.76
N PHE A 15 7.67 8.76 23.24
CA PHE A 15 7.53 7.57 22.38
C PHE A 15 6.16 7.46 21.69
N PHE A 16 5.15 8.21 22.12
CA PHE A 16 3.80 8.14 21.54
C PHE A 16 3.58 9.05 20.33
N PHE A 17 4.48 9.98 20.02
CA PHE A 17 4.19 11.07 19.06
C PHE A 17 4.97 11.04 17.72
N THR A 18 5.78 10.02 17.44
CA THR A 18 6.61 9.98 16.22
C THR A 18 6.30 8.86 15.23
N PHE A 19 5.04 8.38 15.15
CA PHE A 19 4.65 7.48 14.06
C PHE A 19 4.06 8.22 12.83
N LEU A 20 3.58 9.45 13.00
CA LEU A 20 2.79 10.15 11.97
C LEU A 20 3.57 10.77 10.79
N LYS A 21 4.89 10.59 10.68
CA LYS A 21 5.69 11.29 9.64
C LYS A 21 6.68 10.44 8.85
N ARG A 22 6.70 9.11 8.98
CA ARG A 22 7.57 8.31 8.09
C ARG A 22 6.82 7.92 6.82
N LYS A 23 7.17 8.57 5.72
CA LYS A 23 6.72 8.14 4.39
C LYS A 23 7.11 6.68 4.16
N MET A 24 6.20 5.92 3.54
CA MET A 24 6.42 4.53 3.18
C MET A 24 7.31 4.44 1.95
N LYS A 25 8.04 3.33 1.78
CA LYS A 25 8.78 3.10 0.54
C LYS A 25 7.84 2.55 -0.53
N TYR A 26 8.00 2.99 -1.78
CA TYR A 26 7.23 2.41 -2.87
C TYR A 26 7.41 0.88 -2.93
N PRO A 27 6.32 0.12 -3.19
CA PRO A 27 6.37 -1.34 -3.25
C PRO A 27 7.11 -1.86 -4.49
N VAL A 28 7.29 -1.01 -5.52
CA VAL A 28 8.03 -1.29 -6.76
C VAL A 28 8.78 -0.03 -7.20
N LYS A 29 9.81 -0.17 -8.04
CA LYS A 29 10.48 0.95 -8.70
C LYS A 29 9.99 1.05 -10.15
N GLY A 30 9.22 2.09 -10.45
CA GLY A 30 8.67 2.32 -11.79
C GLY A 30 8.14 3.74 -11.94
N ARG A 31 7.68 4.07 -13.16
CA ARG A 31 7.10 5.38 -13.47
C ARG A 31 5.60 5.35 -13.18
N ILE A 32 5.09 6.37 -12.50
CA ILE A 32 3.65 6.56 -12.33
C ILE A 32 3.06 6.97 -13.68
N THR A 33 2.12 6.17 -14.20
CA THR A 33 1.46 6.38 -15.49
C THR A 33 0.04 6.90 -15.35
N SER A 34 -0.60 6.68 -14.20
CA SER A 34 -1.94 7.15 -13.90
C SER A 34 -2.01 7.60 -12.45
N LYS A 35 -2.50 8.81 -12.23
CA LYS A 35 -2.56 9.45 -10.91
C LYS A 35 -3.88 9.14 -10.20
N PHE A 36 -3.89 9.34 -8.89
CA PHE A 36 -5.10 9.31 -8.08
C PHE A 36 -6.02 10.49 -8.43
N GLY A 37 -7.33 10.27 -8.41
CA GLY A 37 -8.34 11.31 -8.61
C GLY A 37 -9.15 11.15 -9.90
N ASP A 38 -9.88 12.20 -10.25
CA ASP A 38 -10.75 12.23 -11.43
C ASP A 38 -9.93 12.11 -12.71
N ARG A 39 -10.38 11.21 -13.60
CA ARG A 39 -9.77 10.99 -14.90
C ARG A 39 -10.80 10.50 -15.91
N GLN A 40 -10.42 10.58 -17.18
CA GLN A 40 -11.10 9.83 -18.22
C GLN A 40 -10.71 8.35 -18.12
N HIS A 41 -11.70 7.47 -18.16
CA HIS A 41 -11.49 6.03 -18.10
C HIS A 41 -10.76 5.60 -19.38
N PRO A 42 -9.67 4.81 -19.29
CA PRO A 42 -8.75 4.65 -20.41
C PRO A 42 -9.29 3.67 -21.47
N ILE A 43 -10.37 2.95 -21.15
CA ILE A 43 -10.99 1.95 -22.02
C ILE A 43 -12.35 2.46 -22.52
N THR A 44 -13.17 3.03 -21.63
CA THR A 44 -14.56 3.45 -21.96
C THR A 44 -14.67 4.91 -22.34
N ASN A 45 -13.62 5.71 -22.11
CA ASN A 45 -13.62 7.18 -22.29
C ASN A 45 -14.63 7.95 -21.43
N GLU A 46 -15.26 7.30 -20.46
CA GLU A 46 -16.20 7.93 -19.52
C GLU A 46 -15.46 8.63 -18.37
N LYS A 47 -16.15 9.54 -17.66
CA LYS A 47 -15.61 10.10 -16.42
C LYS A 47 -15.52 9.00 -15.37
N SER A 48 -14.37 8.87 -14.73
CA SER A 48 -14.11 7.88 -13.68
C SER A 48 -13.22 8.45 -12.59
N PHE A 49 -13.32 7.89 -11.39
CA PHE A 49 -12.43 8.22 -10.28
C PHE A 49 -11.40 7.11 -10.09
N HIS A 50 -10.12 7.47 -10.14
CA HIS A 50 -9.03 6.55 -9.87
C HIS A 50 -8.69 6.54 -8.39
N ASN A 51 -9.00 5.44 -7.71
CA ASN A 51 -8.84 5.29 -6.26
C ASN A 51 -7.41 4.88 -5.82
N GLY A 52 -6.44 4.96 -6.73
CA GLY A 52 -5.05 4.60 -6.53
C GLY A 52 -4.15 5.28 -7.56
N ILE A 53 -2.94 4.77 -7.70
CA ILE A 53 -2.01 5.14 -8.79
C ILE A 53 -1.61 3.88 -9.55
N ASP A 54 -1.31 4.03 -10.84
CA ASP A 54 -0.76 2.94 -11.64
C ASP A 54 0.73 3.20 -11.86
N ILE A 55 1.55 2.23 -11.49
CA ILE A 55 3.00 2.27 -11.64
C ILE A 55 3.40 1.29 -12.74
N ALA A 56 3.89 1.80 -13.86
CA ALA A 56 4.35 0.96 -14.95
C ALA A 56 5.62 0.19 -14.55
N VAL A 57 5.52 -1.15 -14.62
CA VAL A 57 6.59 -2.09 -14.30
C VAL A 57 6.46 -3.33 -15.20
N PRO A 58 7.57 -4.00 -15.57
CA PRO A 58 7.49 -5.27 -16.28
C PRO A 58 6.63 -6.31 -15.56
N LEU A 59 6.11 -7.29 -16.30
CA LEU A 59 5.49 -8.47 -15.72
C LEU A 59 6.44 -9.14 -14.72
N TYR A 60 5.86 -9.71 -13.67
CA TYR A 60 6.58 -10.48 -12.65
C TYR A 60 7.56 -9.68 -11.79
N THR A 61 7.49 -8.35 -11.81
CA THR A 61 8.27 -7.50 -10.91
C THR A 61 7.86 -7.78 -9.46
N GLN A 62 8.85 -7.93 -8.58
CA GLN A 62 8.58 -8.18 -7.16
C GLN A 62 7.89 -6.99 -6.51
N VAL A 63 6.75 -7.25 -5.85
CA VAL A 63 6.01 -6.27 -5.06
C VAL A 63 6.40 -6.43 -3.60
N LEU A 64 6.97 -5.38 -3.02
CA LEU A 64 7.48 -5.36 -1.66
C LEU A 64 6.48 -4.76 -0.67
N ALA A 65 6.44 -5.31 0.55
CA ALA A 65 5.71 -4.74 1.66
C ALA A 65 6.28 -3.36 2.07
N PRO A 66 5.48 -2.29 2.08
CA PRO A 66 5.98 -0.95 2.39
C PRO A 66 6.18 -0.69 3.88
N ALA A 67 5.54 -1.50 4.72
CA ALA A 67 5.64 -1.49 6.17
C ALA A 67 5.33 -2.90 6.73
N ASP A 68 5.67 -3.14 7.99
CA ASP A 68 5.22 -4.31 8.73
C ASP A 68 3.68 -4.38 8.77
N GLY A 69 3.11 -5.58 8.84
CA GLY A 69 1.66 -5.72 8.86
C GLY A 69 1.16 -7.15 8.77
N LYS A 70 -0.06 -7.28 8.26
CA LYS A 70 -0.77 -8.55 8.07
C LYS A 70 -1.52 -8.57 6.74
N VAL A 71 -1.56 -9.74 6.11
CA VAL A 71 -2.40 -9.98 4.93
C VAL A 71 -3.85 -10.10 5.37
N ILE A 72 -4.68 -9.12 5.04
CA ILE A 72 -6.10 -9.12 5.45
C ILE A 72 -7.02 -9.66 4.35
N ASN A 73 -6.63 -9.56 3.09
CA ASN A 73 -7.44 -10.07 1.98
C ASN A 73 -6.59 -10.48 0.77
N ILE A 74 -7.06 -11.53 0.08
CA ILE A 74 -6.57 -12.00 -1.21
C ILE A 74 -7.82 -12.40 -2.00
N TYR A 75 -8.02 -11.80 -3.17
CA TYR A 75 -9.21 -12.07 -3.99
C TYR A 75 -8.95 -11.75 -5.46
N GLU A 76 -9.84 -12.21 -6.33
CA GLU A 76 -9.75 -11.98 -7.77
C GLU A 76 -11.13 -11.58 -8.31
N ASN A 77 -11.15 -10.60 -9.22
CA ASN A 77 -12.36 -10.22 -9.96
C ASN A 77 -12.02 -9.72 -11.37
N ALA A 78 -13.03 -9.56 -12.22
CA ALA A 78 -12.82 -9.18 -13.62
C ALA A 78 -12.15 -7.81 -13.80
N GLN A 79 -12.41 -6.85 -12.89
CA GLN A 79 -11.90 -5.49 -13.01
C GLN A 79 -10.45 -5.36 -12.53
N GLY A 80 -10.17 -5.71 -11.27
CA GLY A 80 -8.84 -5.57 -10.66
C GLY A 80 -7.94 -6.79 -10.86
N GLY A 81 -8.44 -7.87 -11.48
CA GLY A 81 -7.70 -9.12 -11.58
C GLY A 81 -7.35 -9.65 -10.19
N LYS A 82 -6.15 -10.22 -10.06
CA LYS A 82 -5.62 -10.70 -8.78
C LYS A 82 -5.24 -9.54 -7.87
N GLN A 83 -5.78 -9.56 -6.66
CA GLN A 83 -5.69 -8.47 -5.69
C GLN A 83 -5.22 -8.95 -4.32
N LEU A 84 -4.39 -8.13 -3.69
CA LEU A 84 -3.83 -8.34 -2.36
C LEU A 84 -4.04 -7.08 -1.52
N VAL A 85 -4.50 -7.25 -0.29
CA VAL A 85 -4.63 -6.14 0.67
C VAL A 85 -3.85 -6.45 1.94
N LEU A 86 -2.98 -5.52 2.32
CA LEU A 86 -2.23 -5.54 3.57
C LEU A 86 -2.79 -4.51 4.53
N GLU A 87 -2.81 -4.84 5.81
CA GLU A 87 -3.07 -3.92 6.90
C GLU A 87 -1.80 -3.72 7.72
N HIS A 88 -1.52 -2.45 8.03
CA HIS A 88 -0.36 -1.98 8.77
C HIS A 88 -0.81 -1.37 10.10
N ALA A 89 0.13 -0.80 10.85
CA ALA A 89 -0.17 -0.04 12.06
C ALA A 89 -1.22 1.08 11.80
N ASP A 90 -1.96 1.42 12.85
CA ASP A 90 -3.00 2.46 12.84
C ASP A 90 -4.12 2.28 11.81
N GLY A 91 -4.35 1.03 11.36
CA GLY A 91 -5.40 0.69 10.39
C GLY A 91 -5.13 1.22 8.97
N VAL A 92 -3.87 1.59 8.67
CA VAL A 92 -3.44 1.93 7.32
C VAL A 92 -3.46 0.67 6.46
N ARG A 93 -4.02 0.75 5.25
CA ARG A 93 -4.07 -0.40 4.33
C ARG A 93 -3.51 -0.06 2.97
N THR A 94 -2.70 -0.94 2.42
CA THR A 94 -2.26 -0.90 1.03
C THR A 94 -2.95 -1.99 0.23
N GLY A 95 -3.38 -1.65 -0.98
CA GLY A 95 -3.97 -2.60 -1.92
C GLY A 95 -3.17 -2.65 -3.20
N TYR A 96 -3.04 -3.84 -3.76
CA TYR A 96 -2.34 -4.12 -5.01
C TYR A 96 -3.28 -4.87 -5.95
N ALA A 97 -3.39 -4.42 -7.20
CA ALA A 97 -4.20 -5.07 -8.22
C ALA A 97 -3.38 -5.40 -9.48
N HIS A 98 -4.02 -6.08 -10.42
CA HIS A 98 -3.44 -6.57 -11.68
C HIS A 98 -2.29 -7.56 -11.50
N LEU A 99 -2.19 -8.21 -10.34
CA LEU A 99 -1.07 -9.09 -9.99
C LEU A 99 -1.02 -10.34 -10.88
N SER A 100 0.16 -10.95 -11.01
CA SER A 100 0.31 -12.26 -11.65
C SER A 100 0.20 -13.41 -10.63
N SER A 101 0.78 -13.22 -9.45
CA SER A 101 0.79 -14.22 -8.37
C SER A 101 0.95 -13.59 -6.99
N TYR A 102 0.45 -14.30 -5.98
CA TYR A 102 0.67 -13.98 -4.56
C TYR A 102 1.91 -14.74 -4.05
N LYS A 103 2.64 -14.14 -3.11
CA LYS A 103 3.76 -14.77 -2.39
C LYS A 103 3.50 -14.90 -0.89
N VAL A 104 2.25 -14.65 -0.50
CA VAL A 104 1.75 -14.70 0.87
C VAL A 104 0.34 -15.28 0.87
N VAL A 105 -0.13 -15.70 2.04
CA VAL A 105 -1.48 -16.20 2.26
C VAL A 105 -2.26 -15.29 3.21
N ARG A 106 -3.60 -15.35 3.16
CA ARG A 106 -4.47 -14.58 4.06
C ARG A 106 -4.15 -14.92 5.52
N GLY A 107 -4.07 -13.90 6.36
CA GLY A 107 -3.75 -14.02 7.78
C GLY A 107 -2.25 -14.00 8.10
N GLN A 108 -1.38 -14.10 7.10
CA GLN A 108 0.07 -14.08 7.30
C GLN A 108 0.57 -12.70 7.79
N ASN A 109 1.46 -12.70 8.79
CA ASN A 109 2.21 -11.50 9.18
C ASN A 109 3.36 -11.26 8.19
N ILE A 110 3.59 -10.00 7.85
CA ILE A 110 4.59 -9.57 6.88
C ILE A 110 5.52 -8.52 7.48
N LYS A 111 6.75 -8.50 6.98
CA LYS A 111 7.77 -7.50 7.35
C LYS A 111 8.02 -6.52 6.21
N VAL A 112 8.38 -5.29 6.56
CA VAL A 112 8.81 -4.29 5.58
C VAL A 112 9.89 -4.85 4.66
N GLY A 113 9.75 -4.63 3.36
CA GLY A 113 10.66 -5.14 2.32
C GLY A 113 10.44 -6.61 1.94
N GLN A 114 9.54 -7.34 2.61
CA GLN A 114 9.19 -8.70 2.22
C GLN A 114 8.48 -8.70 0.86
N ILE A 115 8.83 -9.66 0.00
CA ILE A 115 8.11 -9.88 -1.26
C ILE A 115 6.72 -10.47 -0.93
N VAL A 116 5.67 -9.78 -1.35
CA VAL A 116 4.28 -10.18 -1.06
C VAL A 116 3.51 -10.65 -2.30
N ALA A 117 3.92 -10.21 -3.48
CA ALA A 117 3.31 -10.59 -4.75
C ALA A 117 4.27 -10.34 -5.91
N LEU A 118 3.85 -10.71 -7.11
CA LEU A 118 4.48 -10.31 -8.35
C LEU A 118 3.49 -9.47 -9.18
N SER A 119 3.97 -8.38 -9.79
CA SER A 119 3.18 -7.57 -10.73
C SER A 119 2.72 -8.40 -11.92
N GLY A 120 1.70 -7.91 -12.62
CA GLY A 120 1.12 -8.63 -13.74
C GLY A 120 0.38 -7.70 -14.68
N ASN A 121 -0.61 -8.28 -15.34
CA ASN A 121 -1.53 -7.58 -16.24
C ASN A 121 -2.90 -8.27 -16.22
N THR A 122 -3.34 -8.76 -15.05
CA THR A 122 -4.63 -9.46 -14.91
C THR A 122 -5.79 -8.48 -14.73
N GLY A 123 -7.00 -8.90 -15.06
CA GLY A 123 -8.19 -8.04 -15.02
C GLY A 123 -8.20 -6.99 -16.13
N GLN A 124 -8.88 -5.87 -15.89
CA GLN A 124 -8.94 -4.74 -16.82
C GLN A 124 -7.70 -3.85 -16.65
N SER A 125 -6.68 -4.15 -17.44
CA SER A 125 -5.42 -3.40 -17.47
C SER A 125 -4.99 -3.17 -18.92
N THR A 126 -4.53 -1.96 -19.23
CA THR A 126 -4.08 -1.59 -20.58
C THR A 126 -2.63 -2.01 -20.87
N GLY A 127 -1.91 -2.52 -19.87
CA GLY A 127 -0.54 -3.00 -20.00
C GLY A 127 0.09 -3.28 -18.63
N PRO A 128 1.24 -3.98 -18.57
CA PRO A 128 1.88 -4.37 -17.31
C PRO A 128 2.10 -3.19 -16.35
N ASN A 129 1.50 -3.28 -15.17
CA ASN A 129 1.60 -2.27 -14.13
C ASN A 129 1.31 -2.85 -12.74
N LEU A 130 1.54 -2.03 -11.71
CA LEU A 130 0.99 -2.22 -10.38
C LEU A 130 0.02 -1.09 -10.08
N HIS A 131 -1.26 -1.43 -9.91
CA HIS A 131 -2.24 -0.51 -9.34
C HIS A 131 -2.11 -0.53 -7.81
N LEU A 132 -1.66 0.59 -7.24
CA LEU A 132 -1.43 0.80 -5.82
C LEU A 132 -2.53 1.69 -5.24
N THR A 133 -3.25 1.18 -4.24
CA THR A 133 -4.19 1.98 -3.45
C THR A 133 -3.69 2.16 -2.02
N LEU A 134 -4.05 3.27 -1.41
CA LEU A 134 -3.79 3.55 0.01
C LEU A 134 -5.10 3.94 0.70
N THR A 135 -5.39 3.31 1.83
CA THR A 135 -6.50 3.65 2.72
C THR A 135 -5.94 4.11 4.06
N VAL A 136 -6.34 5.31 4.50
CA VAL A 136 -5.99 5.86 5.82
C VAL A 136 -7.28 6.27 6.51
N LYS A 137 -7.48 5.83 7.76
CA LYS A 137 -8.71 6.11 8.54
C LYS A 137 -10.00 5.79 7.76
N GLY A 138 -10.00 4.64 7.06
CA GLY A 138 -11.14 4.16 6.28
C GLY A 138 -11.38 4.85 4.93
N LYS A 139 -10.57 5.87 4.55
CA LYS A 139 -10.74 6.60 3.28
C LYS A 139 -9.60 6.32 2.31
N LYS A 140 -9.92 6.17 1.02
CA LYS A 140 -8.90 6.14 -0.05
C LYS A 140 -8.24 7.50 -0.14
N VAL A 141 -6.91 7.51 -0.19
CA VAL A 141 -6.09 8.72 -0.27
C VAL A 141 -5.04 8.56 -1.36
N ASP A 142 -4.58 9.69 -1.88
CA ASP A 142 -3.52 9.77 -2.88
C ASP A 142 -2.20 9.17 -2.35
N PRO A 143 -1.72 8.03 -2.88
CA PRO A 143 -0.46 7.42 -2.47
C PRO A 143 0.77 8.34 -2.68
N GLU A 144 0.78 9.23 -3.67
CA GLU A 144 1.96 10.09 -3.94
C GLU A 144 2.32 10.99 -2.75
N LYS A 145 1.34 11.26 -1.86
CA LYS A 145 1.55 12.06 -0.64
C LYS A 145 2.24 11.29 0.49
N TYR A 146 2.20 9.96 0.45
CA TYR A 146 2.63 9.08 1.56
C TYR A 146 3.84 8.21 1.23
N PHE A 147 4.22 8.11 -0.05
CA PHE A 147 5.31 7.24 -0.51
C PHE A 147 6.54 8.02 -0.97
N VAL A 148 7.73 7.42 -0.80
CA VAL A 148 9.06 7.86 -1.28
C VAL A 148 9.87 6.73 -1.87
#